data_AF-A0AAX1RXA5-F1
#
_entry.id   AF-A0AAX1RXA5-F1
#
_cell.length_a   1.000
_cell.length_b   1.000
_cell.length_c   1.000
_cell.angle_alpha   90.00
_cell.angle_beta   90.00
_cell.angle_gamma   90.00
#
_symmetry.space_group_name_H-M   'P 1'
#
loop_
_entity.id
_entity.type
_entity.pdbx_description
1 polymer ?
#
loop_
_entity_poly.entity_id
_entity_poly.type
_entity_poly.pdbx_seq_one_letter_code
_entity_poly.pdbx_strand_id
1 'polypeptide(L)'
;MILIKIQVLLIYINAAIERLKNIEWADGTALYYFFGDSVFGIPKWEYQMTNFIWESNLVIPITWSVIALEFFLAFNIIPNIKTNKITLITGIIFHLLIGLTIGIWTFVIVMIACLILYLSPSINPFIQRKENMNKNDIISE
;
A
#
# COMPACT_ATOMS: atom_id res chain seq x y z
N MET A 1 1.82 -0.57 -18.88
CA MET A 1 1.35 0.20 -17.70
C MET A 1 -0.03 -0.23 -17.21
N ILE A 2 -1.07 -0.33 -18.06
CA ILE A 2 -2.43 -0.75 -17.63
C ILE A 2 -2.43 -2.09 -16.87
N LEU A 3 -1.72 -3.11 -17.38
CA LEU A 3 -1.69 -4.43 -16.74
C LEU A 3 -1.17 -4.37 -15.29
N ILE A 4 -0.07 -3.65 -15.06
CA ILE A 4 0.50 -3.43 -13.72
C ILE A 4 -0.51 -2.71 -12.83
N LYS A 5 -1.23 -1.71 -13.38
CA LYS A 5 -2.26 -0.99 -12.61
C LYS A 5 -3.38 -1.91 -12.15
N ILE A 6 -3.86 -2.78 -13.03
CA ILE A 6 -4.87 -3.78 -12.70
C ILE A 6 -4.31 -4.79 -11.68
N GLN A 7 -3.08 -5.26 -11.87
CA GLN A 7 -2.47 -6.22 -10.95
C GLN A 7 -2.33 -5.63 -9.54
N VAL A 8 -1.81 -4.41 -9.40
CA VAL A 8 -1.64 -3.76 -8.09
C VAL A 8 -2.98 -3.42 -7.44
N LEU A 9 -3.96 -2.97 -8.24
CA LEU A 9 -5.36 -2.80 -7.79
C LEU A 9 -5.90 -4.10 -7.19
N LEU A 10 -5.76 -5.21 -7.91
CA LEU A 10 -6.24 -6.52 -7.46
C LEU A 10 -5.51 -7.01 -6.21
N ILE A 11 -4.20 -6.76 -6.09
CA ILE A 11 -3.44 -7.12 -4.87
C ILE A 11 -4.04 -6.43 -3.64
N TYR A 12 -4.24 -5.11 -3.70
CA TYR A 12 -4.78 -4.36 -2.56
C TYR A 12 -6.25 -4.69 -2.26
N ILE A 13 -7.10 -4.82 -3.29
CA ILE A 13 -8.51 -5.22 -3.11
C ILE A 13 -8.59 -6.61 -2.49
N ASN A 14 -7.83 -7.57 -3.02
CA ASN A 14 -7.85 -8.93 -2.53
C ASN A 14 -7.37 -9.00 -1.08
N ALA A 15 -6.30 -8.26 -0.73
CA ALA A 15 -5.82 -8.18 0.65
C ALA A 15 -6.91 -7.68 1.60
N ALA A 16 -7.58 -6.57 1.27
CA ALA A 16 -8.63 -6.00 2.11
C ALA A 16 -9.84 -6.94 2.25
N ILE A 17 -10.28 -7.57 1.16
CA ILE A 17 -11.41 -8.51 1.18
C ILE A 17 -11.07 -9.77 1.97
N GLU A 18 -9.89 -10.36 1.77
CA GLU A 18 -9.46 -11.54 2.51
C GLU A 18 -9.34 -11.25 4.02
N ARG A 19 -8.90 -10.05 4.42
CA ARG A 19 -8.95 -9.64 5.82
C ARG A 19 -10.38 -9.63 6.34
N LEU A 20 -11.30 -8.95 5.66
CA LEU A 20 -12.71 -8.83 6.11
C LEU A 20 -13.46 -10.17 6.21
N LYS A 21 -12.98 -11.25 5.57
CA LYS A 21 -13.54 -12.60 5.74
C LYS A 21 -13.22 -13.22 7.10
N ASN A 22 -12.16 -12.76 7.76
CA ASN A 22 -11.74 -13.24 9.08
C ASN A 22 -12.41 -12.41 10.18
N ILE A 23 -12.92 -13.08 11.22
CA ILE A 23 -13.75 -12.43 12.23
C ILE A 23 -12.97 -11.43 13.07
N GLU A 24 -11.69 -11.72 13.34
CA GLU A 24 -10.79 -10.87 14.12
C GLU A 24 -10.45 -9.56 13.38
N TRP A 25 -10.46 -9.59 12.05
CA TRP A 25 -10.27 -8.37 11.26
C TRP A 25 -11.56 -7.55 11.20
N ALA A 26 -12.71 -8.23 11.15
CA ALA A 26 -14.03 -7.59 11.12
C ALA A 26 -14.42 -6.98 12.48
N ASP A 27 -13.99 -7.55 13.61
CA ASP A 27 -14.22 -6.97 14.93
C ASP A 27 -13.12 -5.99 15.38
N GLY A 28 -12.01 -5.93 14.63
CA GLY A 28 -10.88 -5.01 14.88
C GLY A 28 -9.82 -5.54 15.86
N THR A 29 -9.90 -6.81 16.28
CA THR A 29 -8.97 -7.41 17.24
C THR A 29 -7.78 -8.15 16.61
N ALA A 30 -7.72 -8.26 15.28
CA ALA A 30 -6.70 -9.05 14.58
C ALA A 30 -5.26 -8.72 14.98
N LEU A 31 -4.91 -7.45 15.12
CA LEU A 31 -3.54 -7.06 15.49
C LEU A 31 -3.18 -7.46 16.93
N TYR A 32 -4.14 -7.51 17.85
CA TYR A 32 -3.91 -8.01 19.22
C TYR A 32 -3.48 -9.49 19.18
N TYR A 33 -4.21 -10.32 18.46
CA TYR A 33 -3.89 -11.75 18.33
C TYR A 33 -2.62 -11.98 17.52
N PHE A 34 -2.48 -11.31 16.38
CA PHE A 34 -1.36 -11.53 15.48
C PHE A 34 -0.04 -11.07 16.10
N PHE A 35 0.03 -9.89 16.70
CA PHE A 35 1.28 -9.39 17.29
C PHE A 35 1.62 -10.06 18.61
N GLY A 36 0.64 -10.61 19.34
CA GLY A 36 0.86 -11.40 20.54
C GLY A 36 1.25 -12.86 20.28
N ASP A 37 1.19 -13.34 19.04
CA ASP A 37 1.50 -14.73 18.72
C ASP A 37 3.00 -15.04 18.90
N SER A 38 3.30 -16.12 19.60
CA SER A 38 4.67 -16.49 19.95
C SER A 38 5.54 -16.97 18.78
N VAL A 39 4.92 -17.36 17.67
CA VAL A 39 5.59 -17.95 16.49
C VAL A 39 5.59 -16.99 15.31
N PHE A 40 4.47 -16.32 15.05
CA PHE A 40 4.25 -15.46 13.88
C PHE A 40 4.10 -13.98 14.20
N GLY A 41 4.08 -13.61 15.49
CA GLY A 41 3.95 -12.23 15.95
C GLY A 41 5.24 -11.43 15.90
N ILE A 42 5.19 -10.24 16.50
CA ILE A 42 6.34 -9.32 16.50
C ILE A 42 7.40 -9.78 17.52
N PRO A 43 8.67 -9.39 17.36
CA PRO A 43 9.70 -9.72 18.33
C PRO A 43 9.33 -9.30 19.76
N LYS A 44 9.67 -10.13 20.75
CA LYS A 44 9.28 -9.90 22.16
C LYS A 44 9.66 -8.50 22.67
N TRP A 45 10.81 -7.98 22.26
CA TRP A 45 11.26 -6.64 22.67
C TRP A 45 10.38 -5.53 22.07
N GLU A 46 9.93 -5.68 20.81
CA GLU A 46 8.98 -4.75 20.19
C GLU A 46 7.61 -4.82 20.87
N TYR A 47 7.14 -6.04 21.15
CA TYR A 47 5.88 -6.25 21.86
C TYR A 47 5.92 -5.57 23.22
N GLN A 48 6.97 -5.77 24.02
CA GLN A 48 7.12 -5.13 25.33
C GLN A 48 7.13 -3.60 25.25
N MET A 49 7.64 -3.01 24.17
CA MET A 49 7.64 -1.56 23.97
C MET A 49 6.28 -1.03 23.50
N THR A 50 5.45 -1.86 22.86
CA THR A 50 4.23 -1.43 22.16
C THR A 50 2.95 -2.06 22.71
N ASN A 51 3.04 -2.92 23.73
CA ASN A 51 1.91 -3.64 24.31
C ASN A 51 0.80 -2.70 24.81
N PHE A 52 1.14 -1.51 25.30
CA PHE A 52 0.17 -0.49 25.69
C PHE A 52 -0.77 -0.07 24.56
N ILE A 53 -0.37 -0.27 23.29
CA ILE A 53 -1.21 -0.06 22.11
C ILE A 53 -2.11 -1.27 21.90
N TRP A 54 -1.51 -2.46 21.78
CA TRP A 54 -2.19 -3.69 21.37
C TRP A 54 -3.16 -4.24 22.42
N GLU A 55 -2.87 -4.04 23.71
CA GLU A 55 -3.72 -4.46 24.83
C GLU A 55 -4.77 -3.39 25.19
N SER A 56 -4.79 -2.24 24.50
CA SER A 56 -5.77 -1.17 24.72
C SER A 56 -6.84 -1.12 23.65
N ASN A 57 -7.89 -0.34 23.88
CA ASN A 57 -8.94 -0.07 22.88
C ASN A 57 -8.40 0.62 21.60
N LEU A 58 -7.14 1.09 21.57
CA LEU A 58 -6.52 1.63 20.37
C LEU A 58 -6.27 0.58 19.30
N VAL A 59 -6.22 -0.71 19.65
CA VAL A 59 -6.03 -1.78 18.66
C VAL A 59 -7.14 -1.82 17.61
N ILE A 60 -8.39 -1.54 18.01
CA ILE A 60 -9.56 -1.56 17.14
C ILE A 60 -9.42 -0.57 15.96
N PRO A 61 -9.26 0.75 16.21
CA PRO A 61 -9.10 1.70 15.11
C PRO A 61 -7.82 1.47 14.30
N ILE A 62 -6.75 0.95 14.91
CA ILE A 62 -5.50 0.64 14.17
C ILE A 62 -5.72 -0.54 13.22
N THR A 63 -6.35 -1.62 13.66
CA THR A 63 -6.71 -2.77 12.79
C THR A 63 -7.57 -2.31 11.62
N TRP A 64 -8.60 -1.51 11.87
CA TRP A 64 -9.44 -0.96 10.80
C TRP A 64 -8.68 0.01 9.88
N SER A 65 -7.69 0.74 10.39
CA SER A 65 -6.86 1.64 9.58
C SER A 65 -6.06 0.89 8.51
N VAL A 66 -5.65 -0.37 8.78
CA VAL A 66 -4.97 -1.24 7.80
C VAL A 66 -5.88 -1.51 6.60
N ILE A 67 -7.12 -1.97 6.86
CA ILE A 67 -8.10 -2.26 5.81
C ILE A 67 -8.48 -0.98 5.05
N ALA A 68 -8.67 0.13 5.77
CA ALA A 68 -8.98 1.43 5.17
C ALA A 68 -7.85 1.91 4.25
N LEU A 69 -6.59 1.74 4.67
CA LEU A 69 -5.41 2.06 3.84
C LEU A 69 -5.32 1.15 2.62
N GLU A 70 -5.57 -0.15 2.75
CA GLU A 70 -5.56 -1.07 1.60
C GLU A 70 -6.60 -0.66 0.54
N PHE A 71 -7.83 -0.34 0.94
CA PHE A 71 -8.83 0.20 0.01
C PHE A 71 -8.43 1.57 -0.56
N PHE A 72 -7.89 2.46 0.26
CA PHE A 72 -7.41 3.76 -0.21
C PHE A 72 -6.32 3.63 -1.27
N LEU A 73 -5.36 2.71 -1.08
CA LEU A 73 -4.29 2.42 -2.04
C LEU A 73 -4.85 1.78 -3.31
N ALA A 74 -5.83 0.89 -3.19
CA ALA A 74 -6.51 0.26 -4.32
C ALA A 74 -7.21 1.28 -5.24
N PHE A 75 -8.01 2.19 -4.66
CA PHE A 75 -8.91 3.04 -5.44
C PHE A 75 -8.29 4.33 -5.99
N ASN A 76 -6.99 4.57 -5.80
CA ASN A 76 -6.30 5.70 -6.44
C ASN A 76 -5.97 5.44 -7.92
N ILE A 77 -7.00 5.06 -8.70
CA ILE A 77 -6.89 4.66 -10.11
C ILE A 77 -6.77 5.88 -11.03
N ILE A 78 -7.45 6.98 -10.68
CA ILE A 78 -7.45 8.21 -11.48
C ILE A 78 -6.22 9.04 -11.13
N PRO A 79 -5.32 9.30 -12.09
CA PRO A 79 -4.11 10.05 -11.83
C PRO A 79 -4.42 11.52 -11.54
N ASN A 80 -4.30 11.90 -10.28
CA ASN A 80 -4.22 13.30 -9.85
C ASN A 80 -2.89 13.48 -9.12
N ILE A 81 -2.12 14.52 -9.48
CA ILE A 81 -0.78 14.75 -8.94
C ILE A 81 -0.78 14.82 -7.41
N LYS A 82 -1.84 15.40 -6.81
CA LYS A 82 -1.97 15.53 -5.36
C LYS A 82 -2.30 14.19 -4.72
N THR A 83 -3.28 13.46 -5.25
CA THR A 83 -3.69 12.16 -4.68
C THR A 83 -2.58 11.14 -4.84
N ASN A 84 -1.92 11.07 -6.00
CA ASN A 84 -0.78 10.18 -6.23
C ASN A 84 0.35 10.44 -5.24
N LYS A 85 0.67 11.70 -4.94
CA LYS A 85 1.72 12.01 -3.96
C LYS A 85 1.33 11.52 -2.56
N ILE A 86 0.07 11.75 -2.16
CA ILE A 86 -0.45 11.28 -0.86
C ILE A 86 -0.41 9.75 -0.82
N THR A 87 -0.99 9.06 -1.81
CA THR A 87 -1.01 7.61 -1.93
C THR A 87 0.39 6.99 -1.91
N LEU A 88 1.36 7.62 -2.59
CA LEU A 88 2.75 7.16 -2.57
C LEU A 88 3.35 7.25 -1.17
N ILE A 89 3.21 8.41 -0.52
CA ILE A 89 3.77 8.65 0.82
C ILE A 89 3.12 7.71 1.85
N THR A 90 1.78 7.66 1.88
CA THR A 90 1.06 6.81 2.82
C THR A 90 1.35 5.33 2.57
N GLY A 91 1.44 4.90 1.31
CA GLY A 91 1.76 3.52 0.97
C GLY A 91 3.19 3.14 1.35
N ILE A 92 4.17 4.02 1.13
CA ILE A 92 5.56 3.77 1.58
C ILE A 92 5.60 3.65 3.10
N ILE A 93 4.98 4.58 3.84
CA ILE A 93 4.93 4.52 5.30
C ILE A 93 4.27 3.21 5.76
N PHE A 94 3.14 2.83 5.17
CA PHE A 94 2.43 1.60 5.49
C PHE A 94 3.31 0.36 5.30
N HIS A 95 4.00 0.23 4.17
CA HIS A 95 4.90 -0.91 3.91
C HIS A 95 6.14 -0.88 4.79
N LEU A 96 6.69 0.29 5.12
CA LEU A 96 7.80 0.38 6.07
C LEU A 96 7.38 -0.08 7.47
N LEU A 97 6.18 0.26 7.94
CA LEU A 97 5.65 -0.24 9.22
C LEU A 97 5.53 -1.76 9.22
N ILE A 98 5.09 -2.37 8.12
CA ILE A 98 5.07 -3.83 7.96
C ILE A 98 6.48 -4.42 8.06
N GLY A 99 7.46 -3.81 7.39
CA GLY A 99 8.86 -4.27 7.43
C GLY A 99 9.48 -4.15 8.81
N LEU A 100 9.17 -3.07 9.54
CA LEU A 100 9.66 -2.84 10.89
C LEU A 100 9.04 -3.78 11.91
N THR A 101 7.74 -4.06 11.82
CA THR A 101 7.02 -4.87 12.81
C THR A 101 7.10 -6.38 12.53
N ILE A 102 6.85 -6.79 11.28
CA ILE A 102 6.76 -8.20 10.88
C ILE A 102 8.09 -8.71 10.29
N GLY A 103 8.99 -7.82 9.85
CA GLY A 103 10.32 -8.21 9.37
C GLY A 103 10.38 -8.68 7.90
N ILE A 104 9.30 -8.57 7.14
CA ILE A 104 9.21 -9.07 5.75
C ILE A 104 9.75 -8.08 4.69
N TRP A 105 11.05 -7.77 4.75
CA TRP A 105 11.67 -6.73 3.92
C TRP A 105 11.60 -6.97 2.40
N THR A 106 11.67 -8.22 1.95
CA THR A 106 11.55 -8.54 0.51
C THR A 106 10.16 -8.16 -0.02
N PHE A 107 9.11 -8.42 0.75
CA PHE A 107 7.74 -7.99 0.44
C PHE A 107 7.64 -6.46 0.39
N VAL A 108 8.22 -5.75 1.37
CA VAL A 108 8.22 -4.28 1.43
C VAL A 108 8.84 -3.66 0.18
N ILE A 109 10.01 -4.15 -0.23
CA ILE A 109 10.71 -3.64 -1.42
C ILE A 109 9.87 -3.83 -2.68
N VAL A 110 9.29 -5.03 -2.86
CA VAL A 110 8.42 -5.34 -4.00
C VAL A 110 7.19 -4.44 -4.02
N MET A 111 6.52 -4.27 -2.89
CA MET A 111 5.30 -3.46 -2.81
C MET A 111 5.57 -1.97 -3.05
N ILE A 112 6.69 -1.43 -2.57
CA ILE A 112 7.11 -0.05 -2.87
C ILE A 112 7.39 0.11 -4.37
N ALA A 113 8.10 -0.83 -4.99
CA ALA A 113 8.35 -0.80 -6.43
C ALA A 113 7.04 -0.86 -7.24
N CYS A 114 6.12 -1.75 -6.86
CA CYS A 114 4.77 -1.84 -7.44
C CYS A 114 4.00 -0.53 -7.29
N LEU A 115 4.08 0.14 -6.13
CA LEU A 115 3.40 1.41 -5.88
C LEU A 115 3.94 2.54 -6.77
N ILE A 116 5.27 2.62 -6.93
CA ILE A 116 5.90 3.59 -7.84
C ILE A 116 5.42 3.37 -9.28
N LEU A 117 5.38 2.12 -9.74
CA LEU A 117 4.89 1.78 -11.08
C LEU A 117 3.38 2.03 -11.23
N TYR A 118 2.58 1.73 -10.20
CA TYR A 118 1.14 1.96 -10.17
C TYR A 118 0.79 3.44 -10.34
N LEU A 119 1.53 4.32 -9.65
CA LEU A 119 1.30 5.76 -9.63
C LEU A 119 2.05 6.53 -10.74
N SER A 120 2.94 5.86 -11.46
CA SER A 120 3.65 6.46 -12.59
C SER A 120 2.65 6.98 -13.63
N PRO A 121 2.86 8.21 -14.16
CA PRO A 121 2.17 8.66 -15.34
C PRO A 121 2.34 7.61 -16.43
N SER A 122 1.22 7.19 -17.03
CA SER A 122 1.27 6.32 -18.21
C SER A 122 2.01 7.09 -19.30
N ILE A 123 3.21 6.65 -19.67
CA ILE A 123 3.81 7.05 -20.95
C ILE A 123 2.90 6.47 -22.03
N ASN A 124 1.97 7.28 -22.49
CA ASN A 124 1.13 6.90 -23.61
C ASN A 124 2.00 7.04 -24.87
N PRO A 125 2.33 5.95 -25.59
CA PRO A 125 3.19 6.04 -26.77
C PRO A 125 2.58 6.96 -27.84
N PHE A 126 1.25 7.12 -27.87
CA PHE A 126 0.58 8.06 -28.76
C PHE A 126 0.81 9.53 -28.38
N ILE A 127 0.87 9.86 -27.09
CA ILE A 127 1.16 11.21 -26.61
C ILE A 127 2.63 11.54 -26.88
N GLN A 128 3.53 10.60 -26.59
CA GLN A 128 4.96 10.76 -26.85
C GLN A 128 5.26 10.90 -28.35
N ARG A 129 4.57 10.15 -29.21
CA ARG A 129 4.68 10.30 -30.67
C ARG A 129 4.18 11.68 -31.14
N LYS A 130 3.09 12.19 -30.56
CA LYS A 130 2.55 13.52 -30.90
C LYS A 130 3.48 14.66 -30.45
N GLU A 131 4.04 14.57 -29.25
CA GLU A 131 5.03 15.54 -28.76
C GLU A 131 6.31 15.51 -29.59
N ASN A 132 6.79 14.33 -29.97
CA ASN A 132 7.98 14.18 -30.81
C ASN A 132 7.76 14.70 -32.25
N MET A 133 6.57 14.54 -32.84
CA MET A 133 6.25 15.12 -34.15
C MET A 133 6.24 16.65 -34.08
N ASN A 134 5.52 17.23 -33.11
CA ASN A 134 5.45 18.67 -32.92
C ASN A 134 6.84 19.29 -32.67
N LYS A 135 7.70 18.61 -31.91
CA LYS A 135 9.07 19.07 -31.67
C LYS A 135 9.94 19.04 -32.93
N ASN A 136 9.75 18.07 -33.82
CA ASN A 136 10.49 18.01 -35.08
C ASN A 136 10.02 19.07 -36.06
N ASP A 137 8.72 19.38 -36.08
CA ASP A 137 8.16 20.46 -36.91
C ASP A 137 8.72 21.82 -36.50
N ILE A 138 8.88 22.08 -35.20
CA ILE A 138 9.48 23.31 -34.64
C ILE A 138 10.99 23.43 -34.95
N ILE A 139 11.70 22.32 -35.11
CA ILE A 139 13.15 22.31 -35.42
C ILE A 139 13.40 22.42 -36.94
N SER A 140 12.37 22.19 -37.77
CA SER A 140 12.44 22.28 -39.23
C SER A 140 12.05 23.65 -39.81
N GLU A 141 11.62 24.61 -38.98
CA GLU A 141 11.47 26.04 -39.31
C GLU A 141 12.72 26.83 -38.88
#